data_AF-A0ABD1FZJ9-F1
#
_entry.id   AF-A0ABD1FZJ9-F1
#
_cell.length_a   1.000
_cell.length_b   1.000
_cell.length_c   1.000
_cell.angle_alpha   90.00
_cell.angle_beta   90.00
_cell.angle_gamma   90.00
#
_symmetry.space_group_name_H-M   'P 1'
#
loop_
_entity.id
_entity.type
_entity.pdbx_description
1 polymer ?
#
loop_
_entity_poly.entity_id
_entity_poly.type
_entity_poly.pdbx_seq_one_letter_code
_entity_poly.pdbx_strand_id
1 'polypeptide(L)'
;MDIDSAGKSKEEVVGNGLNLYPVSANDSGEGLPYAPQDWPDTGDNWRWKVGKRISVSGYFRDRYIYVPSRFRKIGDSKGFKSRLSLEHYIREKFPCADIDAFFASFNWGIPSILIKKDAAVKDMLRLLEPTKDPGSDGIARCKAGNRFCSSLAAREESGSQIMSCDICCGEAGFCRDCCCILCSQTIDKASEEYNSIICEANIEGGFCGHSCHIDCALRAYMAGTVGGSIGLDAEYYCRRCDSRTDLVPHVTRLINEWKSNGSKDDIEKILNVGILVLRGSIRTSANQLLHHFQLAMSKLRNGNYVEDIRKMDHVSEDTSGKIVCFSVDLLHTTDCRSP
;
A
#
# COMPACT_ATOMS: atom_id res chain seq x y z
N MET A 1 20.70 58.34 -16.69
CA MET A 1 19.50 58.40 -15.82
C MET A 1 18.74 57.15 -16.12
N ASP A 2 18.79 56.26 -15.14
CA ASP A 2 18.81 54.83 -15.32
C ASP A 2 17.39 54.25 -15.30
N ILE A 3 17.21 53.18 -16.07
CA ILE A 3 15.98 52.40 -16.14
C ILE A 3 15.99 51.44 -14.94
N ASP A 4 15.16 51.73 -13.93
CA ASP A 4 15.03 50.88 -12.76
C ASP A 4 14.39 49.53 -13.12
N SER A 5 15.22 48.51 -13.00
CA SER A 5 14.91 47.10 -13.15
C SER A 5 14.28 46.59 -11.86
N ALA A 6 12.95 46.46 -11.82
CA ALA A 6 12.24 45.86 -10.70
C ALA A 6 12.52 44.35 -10.62
N GLY A 7 13.42 43.98 -9.70
CA GLY A 7 13.74 42.60 -9.36
C GLY A 7 12.51 41.85 -8.84
N LYS A 8 12.15 40.77 -9.53
CA LYS A 8 11.21 39.77 -9.00
C LYS A 8 11.89 39.01 -7.86
N SER A 9 11.47 39.29 -6.63
CA SER A 9 11.75 38.46 -5.47
C SER A 9 11.24 37.03 -5.71
N LYS A 10 12.15 36.06 -5.70
CA LYS A 10 11.80 34.64 -5.69
C LYS A 10 11.31 34.30 -4.30
N GLU A 11 10.00 34.10 -4.13
CA GLU A 11 9.48 33.52 -2.89
C GLU A 11 10.05 32.11 -2.69
N GLU A 12 10.73 31.96 -1.55
CA GLU A 12 11.44 30.78 -1.05
C GLU A 12 10.45 29.88 -0.30
N VAL A 13 10.36 28.61 -0.69
CA VAL A 13 9.60 27.62 0.07
C VAL A 13 10.57 26.99 1.06
N VAL A 14 10.36 27.22 2.36
CA VAL A 14 11.22 26.67 3.42
C VAL A 14 10.78 25.23 3.70
N GLY A 15 11.63 24.26 3.36
CA GLY A 15 11.45 22.86 3.77
C GLY A 15 12.69 22.38 4.51
N ASN A 16 12.51 21.85 5.73
CA ASN A 16 13.61 21.37 6.60
C ASN A 16 14.74 22.40 6.85
N GLY A 17 14.45 23.71 6.78
CA GLY A 17 15.46 24.78 6.89
C GLY A 17 16.28 25.03 5.62
N LEU A 18 15.94 24.36 4.51
CA LEU A 18 16.57 24.54 3.20
C LEU A 18 15.71 25.46 2.31
N ASN A 19 16.38 26.30 1.52
CA ASN A 19 15.75 27.15 0.52
C ASN A 19 15.42 26.32 -0.74
N LEU A 20 14.15 25.95 -0.90
CA LEU A 20 13.69 25.16 -2.04
C LEU A 20 13.36 26.09 -3.21
N TYR A 21 13.91 25.78 -4.40
CA TYR A 21 13.60 26.44 -5.66
C TYR A 21 12.91 25.51 -6.67
N PRO A 22 11.78 25.91 -7.27
CA PRO A 22 11.12 25.08 -8.28
C PRO A 22 12.01 24.81 -9.51
N VAL A 23 11.89 23.62 -10.11
CA VAL A 23 12.65 23.19 -11.30
C VAL A 23 11.74 22.81 -12.49
N SER A 24 12.30 22.74 -13.69
CA SER A 24 11.59 22.32 -14.91
C SER A 24 11.58 20.79 -15.07
N ALA A 25 10.65 20.28 -15.88
CA ALA A 25 10.62 18.85 -16.21
C ALA A 25 11.90 18.43 -16.95
N ASN A 26 12.44 17.27 -16.59
CA ASN A 26 13.72 16.72 -17.06
C ASN A 26 14.98 17.41 -16.51
N ASP A 27 14.85 18.38 -15.61
CA ASP A 27 16.00 18.99 -14.94
C ASP A 27 16.75 17.98 -14.08
N SER A 28 18.03 18.26 -13.88
CA SER A 28 18.91 17.50 -13.00
C SER A 28 19.93 18.43 -12.36
N GLY A 29 20.44 18.04 -11.20
CA GLY A 29 21.48 18.76 -10.48
C GLY A 29 22.21 17.87 -9.50
N GLU A 30 23.06 18.49 -8.68
CA GLU A 30 23.87 17.80 -7.67
C GLU A 30 23.76 18.52 -6.32
N GLY A 31 23.79 17.77 -5.23
CA GLY A 31 23.76 18.28 -3.87
C GLY A 31 22.45 18.96 -3.47
N LEU A 32 22.56 19.84 -2.46
CA LEU A 32 21.43 20.51 -1.85
C LEU A 32 20.69 21.43 -2.81
N PRO A 33 19.38 21.66 -2.59
CA PRO A 33 18.57 21.13 -1.50
C PRO A 33 17.95 19.75 -1.79
N TYR A 34 18.17 19.16 -2.97
CA TYR A 34 17.39 18.01 -3.47
C TYR A 34 18.11 16.66 -3.43
N ALA A 35 19.39 16.65 -3.11
CA ALA A 35 20.16 15.45 -2.86
C ALA A 35 21.21 15.71 -1.76
N PRO A 36 21.71 14.65 -1.10
CA PRO A 36 22.80 14.80 -0.14
C PRO A 36 24.04 15.48 -0.76
N GLN A 37 24.69 16.31 0.04
CA GLN A 37 25.96 16.95 -0.30
C GLN A 37 27.01 16.55 0.72
N ASP A 38 28.25 16.36 0.28
CA ASP A 38 29.39 16.02 1.15
C ASP A 38 29.12 14.78 2.03
N TRP A 39 28.39 13.80 1.48
CA TRP A 39 28.00 12.59 2.21
C TRP A 39 28.25 11.32 1.36
N PRO A 40 28.85 10.25 1.92
CA PRO A 40 29.32 10.11 3.31
C PRO A 40 30.61 10.88 3.61
N ASP A 41 31.42 11.18 2.59
CA ASP A 41 32.68 11.91 2.72
C ASP A 41 32.58 13.31 2.07
N THR A 42 33.43 14.24 2.50
CA THR A 42 33.54 15.55 1.87
C THR A 42 33.88 15.43 0.38
N GLY A 43 33.14 16.15 -0.48
CA GLY A 43 33.23 16.07 -1.94
C GLY A 43 32.22 15.13 -2.59
N ASP A 44 31.42 14.43 -1.79
CA ASP A 44 30.44 13.47 -2.29
C ASP A 44 29.08 14.07 -2.57
N ASN A 45 28.96 14.58 -3.79
CA ASN A 45 27.72 15.18 -4.23
C ASN A 45 26.85 14.14 -4.92
N TRP A 46 25.70 13.86 -4.29
CA TRP A 46 24.68 13.03 -4.89
C TRP A 46 23.94 13.82 -5.94
N ARG A 47 23.43 13.13 -6.96
CA ARG A 47 22.74 13.80 -8.06
C ARG A 47 21.25 13.56 -7.97
N TRP A 48 20.46 14.55 -8.36
CA TRP A 48 19.02 14.41 -8.49
C TRP A 48 18.60 14.63 -9.94
N LYS A 49 17.51 14.02 -10.35
CA LYS A 49 16.84 14.26 -11.63
C LYS A 49 15.33 14.18 -11.45
N VAL A 50 14.61 14.99 -12.20
CA VAL A 50 13.16 14.91 -12.31
C VAL A 50 12.74 14.45 -13.71
N GLY A 51 11.59 13.80 -13.82
CA GLY A 51 10.94 13.42 -15.07
C GLY A 51 9.85 14.41 -15.44
N LYS A 52 8.72 13.89 -15.97
CA LYS A 52 7.64 14.73 -16.52
C LYS A 52 6.42 14.81 -15.61
N ARG A 53 6.16 13.79 -14.79
CA ARG A 53 4.95 13.72 -13.96
C ARG A 53 5.09 14.59 -12.71
N ILE A 54 4.10 15.44 -12.46
CA ILE A 54 4.02 16.37 -11.33
C ILE A 54 2.73 16.09 -10.56
N SER A 55 2.78 16.13 -9.22
CA SER A 55 1.60 16.03 -8.36
C SER A 55 0.78 17.33 -8.40
N VAL A 56 -0.48 17.27 -7.98
CA VAL A 56 -1.31 18.47 -7.81
C VAL A 56 -0.75 19.43 -6.75
N SER A 57 -0.03 18.91 -5.75
CA SER A 57 0.76 19.70 -4.80
C SER A 57 2.00 20.35 -5.41
N GLY A 58 2.27 20.07 -6.68
CA GLY A 58 3.29 20.74 -7.47
C GLY A 58 4.70 20.20 -7.34
N TYR A 59 4.86 18.96 -6.87
CA TYR A 59 6.15 18.28 -6.75
C TYR A 59 6.30 17.18 -7.81
N PHE A 60 7.52 16.93 -8.26
CA PHE A 60 7.78 15.87 -9.24
C PHE A 60 7.57 14.47 -8.63
N ARG A 61 6.76 13.64 -9.31
CA ARG A 61 6.60 12.22 -8.98
C ARG A 61 7.79 11.40 -9.47
N ASP A 62 8.24 11.70 -10.68
CA ASP A 62 9.38 11.04 -11.34
C ASP A 62 10.70 11.61 -10.83
N ARG A 63 10.99 11.44 -9.55
CA ARG A 63 12.25 11.91 -8.96
C ARG A 63 13.22 10.76 -8.75
N TYR A 64 14.48 11.02 -9.05
CA TYR A 64 15.56 10.05 -9.01
C TYR A 64 16.74 10.63 -8.26
N ILE A 65 17.32 9.86 -7.34
CA ILE A 65 18.58 10.18 -6.68
C ILE A 65 19.66 9.21 -7.16
N TYR A 66 20.84 9.72 -7.50
CA TYR A 66 21.96 8.92 -7.98
C TYR A 66 23.15 9.06 -7.04
N VAL A 67 23.80 7.93 -6.77
CA VAL A 67 25.02 7.88 -5.95
C VAL A 67 26.16 8.70 -6.58
N PRO A 68 27.11 9.22 -5.78
CA PRO A 68 28.36 9.82 -6.26
C PRO A 68 29.11 8.95 -7.27
N SER A 69 29.85 9.58 -8.18
CA SER A 69 30.54 8.93 -9.29
C SER A 69 31.49 7.80 -8.83
N ARG A 70 32.18 7.97 -7.70
CA ARG A 70 33.12 6.96 -7.17
C ARG A 70 32.46 5.67 -6.69
N PHE A 71 31.14 5.69 -6.43
CA PHE A 71 30.37 4.49 -6.09
C PHE A 71 29.80 3.77 -7.32
N ARG A 72 30.02 4.30 -8.53
CA ARG A 72 29.50 3.71 -9.76
C ARG A 72 30.56 2.84 -10.43
N LYS A 73 30.14 1.67 -10.90
CA LYS A 73 30.91 0.90 -11.87
C LYS A 73 30.68 1.49 -13.27
N ILE A 74 31.65 1.32 -14.17
CA ILE A 74 31.52 1.75 -15.58
C ILE A 74 30.27 1.08 -16.18
N GLY A 75 29.33 1.89 -16.69
CA GLY A 75 28.06 1.42 -17.25
C GLY A 75 26.88 1.31 -16.26
N ASP A 76 27.10 1.58 -14.97
CA ASP A 76 26.07 1.45 -13.93
C ASP A 76 25.50 2.83 -13.54
N SER A 77 24.22 3.08 -13.83
CA SER A 77 23.49 4.25 -13.34
C SER A 77 22.57 3.85 -12.19
N LYS A 78 23.14 3.59 -11.01
CA LYS A 78 22.34 3.24 -9.82
C LYS A 78 21.56 4.47 -9.34
N GLY A 79 20.36 4.63 -9.91
CA GLY A 79 19.39 5.67 -9.59
C GLY A 79 18.23 5.11 -8.77
N PHE A 80 17.89 5.78 -7.69
CA PHE A 80 16.82 5.42 -6.76
C PHE A 80 15.57 6.22 -7.07
N LYS A 81 14.49 5.51 -7.42
CA LYS A 81 13.16 6.07 -7.70
C LYS A 81 12.25 6.13 -6.47
N SER A 82 12.63 5.45 -5.39
CA SER A 82 11.86 5.41 -4.15
C SER A 82 12.76 5.66 -2.94
N ARG A 83 12.20 6.32 -1.92
CA ARG A 83 12.89 6.63 -0.66
C ARG A 83 13.39 5.36 0.02
N LEU A 84 12.56 4.32 0.05
CA LEU A 84 12.89 3.01 0.59
C LEU A 84 14.08 2.33 -0.13
N SER A 85 14.12 2.40 -1.47
CA SER A 85 15.25 1.81 -2.21
C SER A 85 16.57 2.51 -1.90
N LEU A 86 16.52 3.82 -1.64
CA LEU A 86 17.66 4.59 -1.18
C LEU A 86 18.01 4.22 0.28
N GLU A 87 17.03 4.18 1.17
CA GLU A 87 17.22 3.79 2.58
C GLU A 87 17.88 2.42 2.74
N HIS A 88 17.42 1.41 2.02
CA HIS A 88 18.06 0.09 2.03
C HIS A 88 19.50 0.14 1.54
N TYR A 89 19.76 0.88 0.47
CA TYR A 89 21.12 1.05 -0.02
C TYR A 89 22.02 1.71 1.03
N ILE A 90 21.52 2.72 1.75
CA ILE A 90 22.25 3.37 2.82
C ILE A 90 22.52 2.39 3.96
N ARG A 91 21.53 1.64 4.44
CA ARG A 91 21.73 0.63 5.49
C ARG A 91 22.71 -0.48 5.10
N GLU A 92 22.66 -0.92 3.84
CA GLU A 92 23.54 -1.98 3.33
C GLU A 92 24.99 -1.48 3.17
N LYS A 93 25.19 -0.29 2.61
CA LYS A 93 26.53 0.23 2.28
C LYS A 93 27.17 1.04 3.40
N PHE A 94 26.37 1.62 4.27
CA PHE A 94 26.81 2.45 5.39
C PHE A 94 26.05 2.04 6.67
N PRO A 95 26.36 0.86 7.25
CA PRO A 95 25.59 0.30 8.39
C PRO A 95 25.58 1.18 9.64
N CYS A 96 26.57 2.07 9.78
CA CYS A 96 26.69 3.00 10.90
C CYS A 96 26.02 4.36 10.62
N ALA A 97 25.39 4.55 9.45
CA ALA A 97 24.77 5.80 9.09
C ALA A 97 23.48 6.02 9.89
N ASP A 98 23.32 7.24 10.40
CA ASP A 98 22.04 7.74 10.89
C ASP A 98 21.12 8.02 9.69
N ILE A 99 20.11 7.17 9.52
CA ILE A 99 19.15 7.22 8.41
C ILE A 99 18.27 8.46 8.49
N ASP A 100 17.89 8.86 9.70
CA ASP A 100 17.00 10.00 9.91
C ASP A 100 17.77 11.30 9.63
N ALA A 101 19.01 11.41 10.12
CA ALA A 101 19.89 12.53 9.79
C ALA A 101 20.20 12.61 8.29
N PHE A 102 20.41 11.46 7.63
CA PHE A 102 20.61 11.38 6.18
C PHE A 102 19.42 11.98 5.43
N PHE A 103 18.20 11.57 5.74
CA PHE A 103 17.02 12.09 5.05
C PHE A 103 16.58 13.48 5.51
N ALA A 104 17.01 13.93 6.69
CA ALA A 104 16.81 15.30 7.15
C ALA A 104 17.76 16.28 6.43
N SER A 105 18.93 15.81 5.97
CA SER A 105 19.95 16.65 5.33
C SER A 105 19.53 17.29 4.01
N PHE A 106 18.53 16.73 3.32
CA PHE A 106 18.04 17.24 2.04
C PHE A 106 16.52 17.08 1.93
N ASN A 107 15.91 17.76 0.96
CA ASN A 107 14.50 17.61 0.67
C ASN A 107 14.26 16.59 -0.44
N TRP A 108 13.55 15.51 -0.09
CA TRP A 108 13.18 14.45 -1.03
C TRP A 108 12.11 14.89 -2.04
N GLY A 109 11.34 15.94 -1.77
CA GLY A 109 10.35 16.53 -2.68
C GLY A 109 10.97 17.66 -3.51
N ILE A 110 10.89 17.53 -4.85
CA ILE A 110 11.39 18.56 -5.77
C ILE A 110 10.20 19.34 -6.36
N PRO A 111 10.03 20.64 -6.06
CA PRO A 111 8.92 21.46 -6.56
C PRO A 111 9.08 21.80 -8.05
N SER A 112 7.97 22.01 -8.75
CA SER A 112 7.92 22.30 -10.18
C SER A 112 7.64 23.77 -10.51
N ILE A 113 8.29 24.31 -11.54
CA ILE A 113 8.05 25.65 -12.08
C ILE A 113 6.63 25.79 -12.66
N LEU A 114 5.96 24.68 -13.03
CA LEU A 114 4.63 24.72 -13.63
C LEU A 114 3.53 25.25 -12.69
N ILE A 115 3.81 25.45 -11.41
CA ILE A 115 2.91 26.17 -10.48
C ILE A 115 2.98 27.70 -10.69
N LYS A 116 4.08 28.24 -11.24
CA LYS A 116 4.32 29.69 -11.38
C LYS A 116 3.84 30.30 -12.71
N LYS A 117 3.09 29.57 -13.55
CA LYS A 117 2.36 30.18 -14.67
C LYS A 117 0.88 30.31 -14.31
N ASP A 118 0.57 31.54 -13.89
CA ASP A 118 -0.71 32.08 -13.48
C ASP A 118 -1.92 31.70 -14.33
N ALA A 119 -3.09 31.76 -13.68
CA ALA A 119 -4.41 32.06 -14.24
C ALA A 119 -5.09 31.05 -15.20
N ALA A 120 -4.38 30.06 -15.77
CA ALA A 120 -4.99 29.06 -16.65
C ALA A 120 -5.64 27.87 -15.91
N VAL A 121 -5.37 27.71 -14.62
CA VAL A 121 -5.94 26.61 -13.80
C VAL A 121 -7.44 26.81 -13.55
N LYS A 122 -7.93 28.06 -13.55
CA LYS A 122 -9.38 28.33 -13.47
C LYS A 122 -10.15 27.90 -14.72
N ASP A 123 -9.48 27.84 -15.88
CA ASP A 123 -10.11 27.49 -17.16
C ASP A 123 -10.02 25.99 -17.45
N MET A 124 -8.97 25.29 -16.99
CA MET A 124 -8.97 23.82 -16.97
C MET A 124 -9.96 23.24 -15.95
N LEU A 125 -10.26 23.96 -14.86
CA LEU A 125 -11.28 23.53 -13.90
C LEU A 125 -12.72 23.55 -14.49
N ARG A 126 -12.94 24.24 -15.63
CA ARG A 126 -14.21 24.23 -16.36
C ARG A 126 -14.32 23.13 -17.43
N LEU A 127 -13.20 22.55 -17.86
CA LEU A 127 -13.20 21.39 -18.78
C LEU A 127 -13.35 20.04 -18.06
N LEU A 128 -13.46 20.07 -16.72
CA LEU A 128 -13.80 18.92 -15.88
C LEU A 128 -15.25 18.94 -15.39
N GLU A 129 -16.12 19.78 -15.95
CA GLU A 129 -17.53 19.41 -15.93
C GLU A 129 -17.67 18.12 -16.74
N PRO A 130 -18.37 17.10 -16.20
CA PRO A 130 -18.54 15.85 -16.92
C PRO A 130 -19.18 16.22 -18.25
N THR A 131 -18.52 15.87 -19.36
CA THR A 131 -19.22 15.71 -20.62
C THR A 131 -20.42 14.83 -20.30
N LYS A 132 -21.62 15.43 -20.29
CA LYS A 132 -22.86 14.67 -20.27
C LYS A 132 -22.79 13.84 -21.52
N ASP A 133 -22.35 12.60 -21.35
CA ASP A 133 -22.46 11.57 -22.37
C ASP A 133 -23.92 11.60 -22.81
N PRO A 134 -24.24 11.78 -24.11
CA PRO A 134 -25.61 11.87 -24.59
C PRO A 134 -26.29 10.48 -24.59
N GLY A 135 -26.29 9.85 -23.41
CA GLY A 135 -26.86 8.54 -23.08
C GLY A 135 -26.85 8.21 -21.57
N SER A 136 -26.61 9.18 -20.67
CA SER A 136 -26.49 8.91 -19.22
C SER A 136 -27.84 8.82 -18.51
N ASP A 137 -28.15 7.63 -18.00
CA ASP A 137 -29.35 7.21 -17.24
C ASP A 137 -29.56 7.87 -15.86
N GLY A 138 -29.09 9.11 -15.63
CA GLY A 138 -29.33 9.88 -14.39
C GLY A 138 -28.74 9.32 -13.07
N ILE A 139 -28.17 8.11 -13.06
CA ILE A 139 -27.66 7.44 -11.86
C ILE A 139 -26.25 7.94 -11.49
N ALA A 140 -26.07 8.37 -10.24
CA ALA A 140 -24.78 8.80 -9.70
C ALA A 140 -23.75 7.66 -9.67
N ARG A 141 -22.49 7.95 -10.06
CA ARG A 141 -21.37 7.00 -10.07
C ARG A 141 -20.14 7.63 -9.43
N CYS A 142 -19.27 6.81 -8.85
CA CYS A 142 -17.99 7.30 -8.32
C CYS A 142 -16.98 7.59 -9.44
N LYS A 143 -15.80 8.11 -9.09
CA LYS A 143 -14.72 8.39 -10.06
C LYS A 143 -14.32 7.18 -10.91
N ALA A 144 -14.46 5.97 -10.37
CA ALA A 144 -14.17 4.71 -11.06
C ALA A 144 -15.35 4.16 -11.86
N GLY A 145 -16.46 4.90 -11.98
CA GLY A 145 -17.67 4.44 -12.65
C GLY A 145 -18.49 3.42 -11.85
N ASN A 146 -18.03 2.98 -10.68
CA ASN A 146 -18.77 2.04 -9.83
C ASN A 146 -20.03 2.69 -9.23
N ARG A 147 -21.18 2.06 -9.46
CA ARG A 147 -22.51 2.48 -8.98
C ARG A 147 -22.81 2.07 -7.54
N PHE A 148 -22.09 1.07 -7.01
CA PHE A 148 -22.26 0.55 -5.64
C PHE A 148 -21.13 1.01 -4.70
N CYS A 149 -20.36 2.02 -5.11
CA CYS A 149 -19.26 2.51 -4.30
C CYS A 149 -19.80 3.10 -2.99
N SER A 150 -19.21 2.71 -1.85
CA SER A 150 -19.59 3.24 -0.53
C SER A 150 -19.41 4.75 -0.43
N SER A 151 -18.53 5.34 -1.26
CA SER A 151 -18.36 6.78 -1.38
C SER A 151 -19.63 7.52 -1.84
N LEU A 152 -20.58 6.80 -2.45
CA LEU A 152 -21.85 7.34 -2.92
C LEU A 152 -22.92 7.34 -1.82
N ALA A 153 -22.80 6.45 -0.83
CA ALA A 153 -23.71 6.36 0.31
C ALA A 153 -23.29 7.25 1.50
N ALA A 154 -22.01 7.61 1.61
CA ALA A 154 -21.41 8.23 2.79
C ALA A 154 -21.14 9.74 2.66
N ARG A 155 -22.12 10.55 2.23
CA ARG A 155 -21.98 12.03 2.26
C ARG A 155 -22.42 12.67 3.57
N GLU A 156 -23.02 11.93 4.51
CA GLU A 156 -23.53 12.48 5.76
C GLU A 156 -23.07 11.62 6.95
N GLU A 157 -22.31 12.26 7.86
CA GLU A 157 -22.06 11.87 9.25
C GLU A 157 -21.14 10.67 9.55
N SER A 158 -19.82 10.94 9.61
CA SER A 158 -18.98 10.65 10.79
C SER A 158 -17.55 11.13 10.51
N GLY A 159 -17.03 11.96 11.42
CA GLY A 159 -15.72 12.63 11.31
C GLY A 159 -14.52 11.71 11.48
N SER A 160 -14.49 10.55 10.81
CA SER A 160 -13.24 9.84 10.59
C SER A 160 -12.46 10.65 9.55
N GLN A 161 -11.49 11.44 10.00
CA GLN A 161 -10.59 12.19 9.11
C GLN A 161 -9.83 11.16 8.25
N ILE A 162 -10.35 10.86 7.07
CA ILE A 162 -9.64 10.03 6.09
C ILE A 162 -8.60 10.93 5.43
N MET A 163 -7.34 10.49 5.42
CA MET A 163 -6.26 11.27 4.84
C MET A 163 -6.52 11.57 3.36
N SER A 164 -6.23 12.79 2.93
CA SER A 164 -6.13 13.09 1.51
C SER A 164 -4.98 12.27 0.92
N CYS A 165 -5.21 11.70 -0.26
CA CYS A 165 -4.18 10.96 -0.98
C CYS A 165 -4.19 11.39 -2.43
N ASP A 166 -3.27 12.26 -2.80
CA ASP A 166 -3.18 12.76 -4.16
C ASP A 166 -2.23 11.91 -5.03
N ILE A 167 -1.80 10.75 -4.52
CA ILE A 167 -0.94 9.80 -5.24
C ILE A 167 -1.81 9.02 -6.23
N CYS A 168 -2.71 8.18 -5.74
CA CYS A 168 -3.63 7.40 -6.57
C CYS A 168 -5.01 8.06 -6.71
N CYS A 169 -5.53 8.82 -5.72
CA CYS A 169 -6.87 9.41 -5.82
C CYS A 169 -6.97 10.63 -6.76
N GLY A 170 -5.82 11.11 -7.23
CA GLY A 170 -5.71 12.11 -8.31
C GLY A 170 -5.77 11.50 -9.71
N GLU A 171 -5.70 10.17 -9.86
CA GLU A 171 -5.77 9.52 -11.17
C GLU A 171 -7.22 9.46 -11.67
N ALA A 172 -7.42 9.79 -12.94
CA ALA A 172 -8.73 9.67 -13.57
C ALA A 172 -9.16 8.20 -13.56
N GLY A 173 -10.40 7.92 -13.15
CA GLY A 173 -10.89 6.55 -13.03
C GLY A 173 -10.51 5.84 -11.72
N PHE A 174 -9.68 6.42 -10.85
CA PHE A 174 -9.34 5.81 -9.56
C PHE A 174 -10.25 6.32 -8.44
N CYS A 175 -10.83 5.41 -7.68
CA CYS A 175 -11.60 5.70 -6.48
C CYS A 175 -11.01 4.94 -5.29
N ARG A 176 -10.51 5.65 -4.27
CA ARG A 176 -9.92 5.03 -3.07
C ARG A 176 -10.81 3.97 -2.43
N ASP A 177 -12.11 4.22 -2.41
CA ASP A 177 -13.06 3.42 -1.65
C ASP A 177 -13.46 2.13 -2.38
N CYS A 178 -13.17 2.03 -3.69
CA CYS A 178 -13.48 0.84 -4.47
C CYS A 178 -12.40 0.39 -5.44
N CYS A 179 -11.23 1.03 -5.55
CA CYS A 179 -10.14 0.59 -6.43
C CYS A 179 -9.01 -0.04 -5.63
N CYS A 180 -8.45 -1.12 -6.18
CA CYS A 180 -7.19 -1.68 -5.70
C CYS A 180 -6.03 -0.73 -6.02
N ILE A 181 -5.25 -0.34 -5.02
CA ILE A 181 -4.08 0.54 -5.18
C ILE A 181 -2.98 -0.03 -6.10
N LEU A 182 -2.98 -1.34 -6.37
CA LEU A 182 -1.94 -1.99 -7.19
C LEU A 182 -2.33 -2.16 -8.66
N CYS A 183 -3.59 -2.53 -8.95
CA CYS A 183 -4.05 -2.74 -10.33
C CYS A 183 -5.04 -1.70 -10.85
N SER A 184 -5.48 -0.77 -9.99
CA SER A 184 -6.46 0.29 -10.26
C SER A 184 -7.86 -0.22 -10.66
N GLN A 185 -8.09 -1.54 -10.68
CA GLN A 185 -9.39 -2.13 -10.95
C GLN A 185 -10.30 -2.03 -9.73
N THR A 186 -11.61 -2.04 -9.97
CA THR A 186 -12.62 -1.97 -8.92
C THR A 186 -12.70 -3.29 -8.15
N ILE A 187 -12.63 -3.21 -6.82
CA ILE A 187 -12.96 -4.27 -5.88
C ILE A 187 -14.47 -4.24 -5.72
N ASP A 188 -15.14 -5.28 -6.21
CA ASP A 188 -16.59 -5.40 -6.08
C ASP A 188 -16.95 -5.92 -4.68
N LYS A 189 -17.48 -5.04 -3.82
CA LYS A 189 -17.89 -5.42 -2.45
C LYS A 189 -18.99 -6.48 -2.44
N ALA A 190 -19.77 -6.64 -3.51
CA ALA A 190 -20.86 -7.63 -3.56
C ALA A 190 -20.36 -9.06 -3.81
N SER A 191 -19.15 -9.24 -4.34
CA SER A 191 -18.64 -10.55 -4.78
C SER A 191 -17.23 -10.89 -4.24
N GLU A 192 -16.47 -9.92 -3.74
CA GLU A 192 -15.06 -10.07 -3.38
C GLU A 192 -14.68 -9.53 -1.99
N GLU A 193 -15.64 -9.41 -1.06
CA GLU A 193 -15.42 -8.79 0.25
C GLU A 193 -14.26 -9.44 1.04
N TYR A 194 -14.09 -10.76 0.90
CA TYR A 194 -13.04 -11.56 1.53
C TYR A 194 -11.67 -11.51 0.83
N ASN A 195 -11.58 -10.94 -0.38
CA ASN A 195 -10.37 -10.92 -1.20
C ASN A 195 -9.68 -9.55 -1.22
N SER A 196 -10.01 -8.67 -0.26
CA SER A 196 -9.43 -7.35 -0.19
C SER A 196 -8.90 -6.99 1.20
N ILE A 197 -7.79 -6.25 1.21
CA ILE A 197 -7.18 -5.69 2.42
C ILE A 197 -7.35 -4.19 2.36
N ILE A 198 -7.83 -3.58 3.45
CA ILE A 198 -7.88 -2.14 3.62
C ILE A 198 -6.79 -1.74 4.61
N CYS A 199 -5.99 -0.74 4.26
CA CYS A 199 -5.00 -0.21 5.18
C CYS A 199 -5.64 0.68 6.26
N GLU A 200 -5.61 0.21 7.50
CA GLU A 200 -6.20 0.87 8.67
C GLU A 200 -5.21 1.73 9.46
N ALA A 201 -3.99 1.94 8.94
CA ALA A 201 -2.99 2.73 9.63
C ALA A 201 -3.43 4.20 9.80
N ASN A 202 -3.26 4.71 11.02
CA ASN A 202 -3.46 6.12 11.34
C ASN A 202 -2.13 6.87 11.16
N ILE A 203 -2.07 7.76 10.17
CA ILE A 203 -0.88 8.49 9.77
C ILE A 203 -1.27 9.96 9.61
N GLU A 204 -0.51 10.87 10.24
CA GLU A 204 -0.70 12.32 10.12
C GLU A 204 -2.13 12.82 10.46
N GLY A 205 -2.77 12.19 11.44
CA GLY A 205 -4.09 12.61 11.93
C GLY A 205 -5.28 12.01 11.17
N GLY A 206 -5.06 10.97 10.37
CA GLY A 206 -6.15 10.28 9.68
C GLY A 206 -5.86 8.86 9.22
N PHE A 207 -6.92 8.14 8.89
CA PHE A 207 -6.81 6.76 8.38
C PHE A 207 -6.36 6.73 6.91
N CYS A 208 -5.47 5.80 6.58
CA CYS A 208 -4.96 5.62 5.22
C CYS A 208 -6.04 5.21 4.22
N GLY A 209 -6.82 4.17 4.53
CA GLY A 209 -8.01 3.75 3.79
C GLY A 209 -7.77 3.22 2.38
N HIS A 210 -6.54 2.91 1.97
CA HIS A 210 -6.29 2.32 0.65
C HIS A 210 -6.56 0.83 0.65
N SER A 211 -7.37 0.40 -0.31
CA SER A 211 -7.76 -0.98 -0.52
C SER A 211 -6.86 -1.67 -1.54
N CYS A 212 -6.68 -2.98 -1.41
CA CYS A 212 -5.93 -3.80 -2.34
C CYS A 212 -6.54 -5.20 -2.44
N HIS A 213 -6.60 -5.80 -3.63
CA HIS A 213 -6.85 -7.25 -3.73
C HIS A 213 -5.71 -8.02 -3.05
N ILE A 214 -6.03 -9.07 -2.29
CA ILE A 214 -5.03 -9.92 -1.64
C ILE A 214 -4.11 -10.54 -2.69
N ASP A 215 -4.67 -11.06 -3.78
CA ASP A 215 -3.89 -11.63 -4.88
C ASP A 215 -2.93 -10.64 -5.51
N CYS A 216 -3.35 -9.38 -5.69
CA CYS A 216 -2.47 -8.34 -6.19
C CYS A 216 -1.30 -8.09 -5.21
N ALA A 217 -1.59 -8.05 -3.90
CA ALA A 217 -0.57 -7.85 -2.89
C ALA A 217 0.42 -9.03 -2.81
N LEU A 218 -0.07 -10.28 -2.85
CA LEU A 218 0.76 -11.48 -2.88
C LEU A 218 1.67 -11.51 -4.11
N ARG A 219 1.12 -11.26 -5.31
CA ARG A 219 1.90 -11.23 -6.56
C ARG A 219 2.93 -10.09 -6.61
N ALA A 220 2.65 -8.99 -5.91
CA ALA A 220 3.57 -7.86 -5.80
C ALA A 220 4.58 -8.01 -4.65
N TYR A 221 4.59 -9.13 -3.92
CA TYR A 221 5.41 -9.34 -2.72
C TYR A 221 5.16 -8.28 -1.63
N MET A 222 3.91 -7.79 -1.56
CA MET A 222 3.44 -6.81 -0.57
C MET A 222 2.55 -7.46 0.50
N ALA A 223 2.27 -8.76 0.41
CA ALA A 223 1.55 -9.51 1.42
C ALA A 223 2.15 -10.91 1.64
N GLY A 224 1.91 -11.49 2.81
CA GLY A 224 2.30 -12.85 3.19
C GLY A 224 3.65 -12.90 3.90
N THR A 225 4.32 -14.05 3.83
CA THR A 225 5.70 -14.18 4.32
C THR A 225 6.68 -13.88 3.19
N VAL A 226 7.35 -12.73 3.27
CA VAL A 226 8.24 -12.23 2.23
C VAL A 226 9.63 -11.99 2.81
N GLY A 227 10.60 -12.79 2.39
CA GLY A 227 12.00 -12.63 2.78
C GLY A 227 12.69 -11.41 2.14
N GLY A 228 13.98 -11.24 2.43
CA GLY A 228 14.76 -10.12 1.89
C GLY A 228 14.47 -8.80 2.62
N SER A 229 14.58 -7.68 1.91
CA SER A 229 14.60 -6.35 2.53
C SER A 229 13.25 -5.85 3.07
N ILE A 230 12.12 -6.40 2.59
CA ILE A 230 10.78 -6.06 3.09
C ILE A 230 10.51 -6.80 4.40
N GLY A 231 10.89 -8.09 4.50
CA GLY A 231 10.82 -8.87 5.72
C GLY A 231 9.42 -8.89 6.32
N LEU A 232 8.46 -9.48 5.61
CA LEU A 232 7.09 -9.68 6.08
C LEU A 232 6.93 -11.08 6.66
N ASP A 233 6.13 -11.20 7.72
CA ASP A 233 5.77 -12.49 8.33
C ASP A 233 4.25 -12.61 8.55
N ALA A 234 3.56 -13.11 7.53
CA ALA A 234 2.09 -13.09 7.42
C ALA A 234 1.51 -11.66 7.59
N GLU A 235 2.13 -10.69 6.93
CA GLU A 235 1.76 -9.27 7.00
C GLU A 235 1.43 -8.71 5.61
N TYR A 236 0.75 -7.56 5.57
CA TYR A 236 0.59 -6.71 4.39
C TYR A 236 1.35 -5.41 4.56
N TYR A 237 2.04 -4.96 3.51
CA TYR A 237 2.75 -3.70 3.43
C TYR A 237 1.99 -2.72 2.53
N CYS A 238 1.52 -1.61 3.09
CA CYS A 238 0.73 -0.64 2.32
C CYS A 238 1.58 0.18 1.36
N ARG A 239 1.22 0.19 0.07
CA ARG A 239 1.94 0.95 -0.97
C ARG A 239 1.95 2.48 -0.78
N ARG A 240 0.98 3.02 -0.04
CA ARG A 240 0.77 4.47 0.15
C ARG A 240 1.49 5.02 1.37
N CYS A 241 1.32 4.39 2.54
CA CYS A 241 1.85 4.90 3.80
C CYS A 241 2.92 4.01 4.44
N ASP A 242 3.32 2.95 3.76
CA ASP A 242 4.41 2.07 4.18
C ASP A 242 4.18 1.37 5.54
N SER A 243 2.95 1.44 6.07
CA SER A 243 2.54 0.74 7.28
C SER A 243 2.39 -0.76 7.03
N ARG A 244 2.67 -1.55 8.06
CA ARG A 244 2.41 -2.98 8.07
C ARG A 244 1.08 -3.29 8.74
N THR A 245 0.39 -4.31 8.23
CA THR A 245 -0.87 -4.80 8.76
C THR A 245 -0.73 -6.30 8.99
N ASP A 246 -0.98 -6.76 10.22
CA ASP A 246 -1.02 -8.19 10.52
C ASP A 246 -2.20 -8.84 9.78
N LEU A 247 -1.92 -9.86 8.96
CA LEU A 247 -2.95 -10.56 8.21
C LEU A 247 -3.51 -11.77 8.96
N VAL A 248 -2.92 -12.21 10.08
CA VAL A 248 -3.46 -13.35 10.84
C VAL A 248 -4.90 -13.10 11.29
N PRO A 249 -5.27 -11.94 11.88
CA PRO A 249 -6.67 -11.66 12.23
C PRO A 249 -7.58 -11.58 11.01
N HIS A 250 -7.07 -11.08 9.89
CA HIS A 250 -7.81 -11.00 8.63
C HIS A 250 -8.17 -12.41 8.12
N VAL A 251 -7.19 -13.31 8.06
CA VAL A 251 -7.39 -14.72 7.65
C VAL A 251 -8.27 -15.48 8.65
N THR A 252 -8.19 -15.18 9.95
CA THR A 252 -9.09 -15.75 10.96
C THR A 252 -10.54 -15.35 10.72
N ARG A 253 -10.83 -14.10 10.33
CA ARG A 253 -12.21 -13.69 9.99
C ARG A 253 -12.76 -14.44 8.78
N LEU A 254 -11.93 -14.73 7.78
CA LEU A 254 -12.33 -15.53 6.62
C LEU A 254 -12.86 -16.91 7.04
N ILE A 255 -12.34 -17.50 8.12
CA ILE A 255 -12.83 -18.77 8.69
C ILE A 255 -14.25 -18.66 9.27
N ASN A 256 -14.66 -17.49 9.73
CA ASN A 256 -16.00 -17.33 10.28
C ASN A 256 -17.04 -17.07 9.18
N GLU A 257 -16.63 -16.41 8.09
CA GLU A 257 -17.49 -16.05 6.97
C GLU A 257 -17.84 -17.26 6.07
N TRP A 258 -16.87 -18.09 5.68
CA TRP A 258 -17.13 -19.30 4.87
C TRP A 258 -17.93 -20.39 5.63
N LYS A 259 -17.80 -20.44 6.97
CA LYS A 259 -18.62 -21.28 7.86
C LYS A 259 -20.08 -20.92 7.78
N SER A 260 -20.38 -19.66 7.44
CA SER A 260 -21.72 -19.14 7.47
C SER A 260 -22.46 -19.34 6.15
N ASN A 261 -21.86 -19.10 4.96
CA ASN A 261 -22.64 -19.12 3.69
C ASN A 261 -21.86 -19.32 2.35
N GLY A 262 -20.60 -19.78 2.32
CA GLY A 262 -19.82 -19.86 1.06
C GLY A 262 -20.18 -21.02 0.11
N SER A 263 -20.10 -20.80 -1.22
CA SER A 263 -20.13 -21.89 -2.22
C SER A 263 -18.85 -22.72 -2.18
N LYS A 264 -18.83 -23.92 -2.79
CA LYS A 264 -17.62 -24.77 -2.85
C LYS A 264 -16.43 -24.05 -3.49
N ASP A 265 -16.66 -23.28 -4.55
CA ASP A 265 -15.63 -22.53 -5.28
C ASP A 265 -15.10 -21.35 -4.44
N ASP A 266 -15.98 -20.62 -3.75
CA ASP A 266 -15.58 -19.55 -2.83
C ASP A 266 -14.74 -20.08 -1.68
N ILE A 267 -15.15 -21.21 -1.11
CA ILE A 267 -14.42 -21.94 -0.07
C ILE A 267 -13.02 -22.30 -0.56
N GLU A 268 -12.89 -22.84 -1.77
CA GLU A 268 -11.58 -23.19 -2.33
C GLU A 268 -10.69 -21.96 -2.51
N LYS A 269 -11.23 -20.85 -3.03
CA LYS A 269 -10.48 -19.59 -3.20
C LYS A 269 -10.01 -19.03 -1.87
N ILE A 270 -10.90 -18.93 -0.89
CA ILE A 270 -10.58 -18.45 0.46
C ILE A 270 -9.47 -19.30 1.09
N LEU A 271 -9.59 -20.62 1.00
CA LEU A 271 -8.59 -21.52 1.54
C LEU A 271 -7.23 -21.34 0.86
N ASN A 272 -7.20 -21.21 -0.47
CA ASN A 272 -5.96 -20.96 -1.20
C ASN A 272 -5.31 -19.64 -0.77
N VAL A 273 -6.09 -18.56 -0.66
CA VAL A 273 -5.59 -17.25 -0.22
C VAL A 273 -5.00 -17.34 1.19
N GLY A 274 -5.72 -17.93 2.15
CA GLY A 274 -5.21 -18.10 3.51
C GLY A 274 -3.93 -18.94 3.57
N ILE A 275 -3.85 -20.03 2.80
CA ILE A 275 -2.63 -20.84 2.67
C ILE A 275 -1.46 -20.01 2.15
N LEU A 276 -1.68 -19.18 1.12
CA LEU A 276 -0.62 -18.35 0.54
C LEU A 276 -0.14 -17.26 1.49
N VAL A 277 -1.05 -16.62 2.23
CA VAL A 277 -0.71 -15.59 3.21
C VAL A 277 0.12 -16.16 4.37
N LEU A 278 -0.28 -17.33 4.89
CA LEU A 278 0.31 -17.90 6.12
C LEU A 278 1.57 -18.74 5.87
N ARG A 279 1.78 -19.22 4.63
CA ARG A 279 2.89 -20.11 4.31
C ARG A 279 4.24 -19.48 4.66
N GLY A 280 5.09 -20.27 5.31
CA GLY A 280 6.46 -19.89 5.65
C GLY A 280 6.59 -19.01 6.90
N SER A 281 5.47 -18.66 7.54
CA SER A 281 5.49 -17.86 8.75
C SER A 281 6.21 -18.59 9.89
N ILE A 282 6.96 -17.84 10.70
CA ILE A 282 7.61 -18.38 11.91
C ILE A 282 6.70 -18.28 13.14
N ARG A 283 5.57 -17.57 13.04
CA ARG A 283 4.63 -17.37 14.14
C ARG A 283 3.81 -18.63 14.39
N THR A 284 3.69 -19.02 15.65
CA THR A 284 2.91 -20.20 16.06
C THR A 284 1.44 -20.10 15.65
N SER A 285 0.83 -18.93 15.85
CA SER A 285 -0.58 -18.69 15.49
C SER A 285 -0.83 -18.84 13.98
N ALA A 286 0.07 -18.32 13.15
CA ALA A 286 -0.03 -18.44 11.70
C ALA A 286 0.14 -19.90 11.23
N ASN A 287 1.07 -20.65 11.84
CA ASN A 287 1.29 -22.05 11.52
C ASN A 287 0.12 -22.96 11.93
N GLN A 288 -0.48 -22.71 13.09
CA GLN A 288 -1.70 -23.41 13.52
C GLN A 288 -2.82 -23.15 12.51
N LEU A 289 -3.03 -21.89 12.14
CA LEU A 289 -4.04 -21.50 11.16
C LEU A 289 -3.79 -22.15 9.79
N LEU A 290 -2.54 -22.17 9.33
CA LEU A 290 -2.13 -22.81 8.08
C LEU A 290 -2.48 -24.30 8.07
N HIS A 291 -2.23 -25.01 9.17
CA HIS A 291 -2.57 -26.43 9.29
C HIS A 291 -4.09 -26.64 9.18
N HIS A 292 -4.91 -25.81 9.83
CA HIS A 292 -6.37 -25.87 9.70
C HIS A 292 -6.83 -25.67 8.25
N PHE A 293 -6.28 -24.67 7.56
CA PHE A 293 -6.59 -24.39 6.16
C PHE A 293 -6.18 -25.53 5.22
N GLN A 294 -4.99 -26.11 5.42
CA GLN A 294 -4.53 -27.26 4.63
C GLN A 294 -5.39 -28.50 4.84
N LEU A 295 -5.78 -28.78 6.09
CA LEU A 295 -6.66 -29.89 6.41
C LEU A 295 -8.04 -29.69 5.77
N ALA A 296 -8.61 -28.48 5.86
CA ALA A 296 -9.86 -28.13 5.19
C ALA A 296 -9.79 -28.32 3.66
N MET A 297 -8.70 -27.84 3.04
CA MET A 297 -8.47 -28.00 1.60
C MET A 297 -8.39 -29.47 1.20
N SER A 298 -7.72 -30.31 2.00
CA SER A 298 -7.64 -31.75 1.73
C SER A 298 -9.02 -32.42 1.77
N LYS A 299 -9.87 -32.06 2.76
CA LYS A 299 -11.24 -32.57 2.85
C LYS A 299 -12.11 -32.13 1.66
N LEU A 300 -11.96 -30.88 1.23
CA LEU A 300 -12.67 -30.32 0.07
C LEU A 300 -12.34 -31.07 -1.23
N ARG A 301 -11.05 -31.36 -1.45
CA ARG A 301 -10.56 -32.09 -2.62
C ARG A 301 -10.97 -33.57 -2.62
N ASN A 302 -11.09 -34.17 -1.44
CA ASN A 302 -11.52 -35.56 -1.28
C ASN A 302 -13.05 -35.76 -1.43
N GLY A 303 -13.80 -34.70 -1.74
CA GLY A 303 -15.24 -34.79 -2.01
C GLY A 303 -16.11 -34.82 -0.76
N ASN A 304 -15.58 -34.51 0.42
CA ASN A 304 -16.39 -34.39 1.64
C ASN A 304 -17.42 -33.26 1.49
N TYR A 305 -18.60 -33.46 2.06
CA TYR A 305 -19.65 -32.44 2.07
C TYR A 305 -19.17 -31.19 2.78
N VAL A 306 -19.48 -30.02 2.22
CA VAL A 306 -19.11 -28.70 2.76
C VAL A 306 -19.50 -28.56 4.24
N GLU A 307 -20.63 -29.15 4.64
CA GLU A 307 -21.09 -29.13 6.03
C GLU A 307 -20.16 -29.87 7.02
N ASP A 308 -19.41 -30.88 6.56
CA ASP A 308 -18.44 -31.58 7.41
C ASP A 308 -17.09 -30.85 7.50
N ILE A 309 -16.84 -29.93 6.57
CA ILE A 309 -15.69 -29.02 6.61
C ILE A 309 -15.97 -27.88 7.60
N ARG A 310 -17.23 -27.41 7.67
CA ARG A 310 -17.65 -26.32 8.56
C ARG A 310 -17.61 -26.66 10.05
N LYS A 311 -17.76 -27.95 10.41
CA LYS A 311 -17.72 -28.46 11.79
C LYS A 311 -16.33 -28.49 12.44
N MET A 312 -15.30 -27.91 11.81
CA MET A 312 -13.96 -27.84 12.42
C MET A 312 -13.94 -26.88 13.62
N ASP A 313 -13.50 -27.38 14.77
CA ASP A 313 -13.54 -26.74 16.08
C ASP A 313 -12.85 -25.37 16.16
N HIS A 314 -13.23 -24.60 17.18
CA HIS A 314 -12.80 -23.22 17.43
C HIS A 314 -11.32 -23.10 17.82
N VAL A 315 -10.61 -22.14 17.23
CA VAL A 315 -9.39 -21.56 17.82
C VAL A 315 -9.84 -20.38 18.68
N SER A 316 -9.85 -20.55 20.00
CA SER A 316 -10.15 -19.47 20.96
C SER A 316 -8.84 -18.86 21.48
N GLU A 317 -8.75 -17.53 21.45
CA GLU A 317 -7.77 -16.80 22.26
C GLU A 317 -8.36 -16.61 23.67
N ASP A 318 -7.69 -17.17 24.69
CA ASP A 318 -7.94 -16.79 26.08
C ASP A 318 -7.13 -15.53 26.42
N THR A 319 -7.67 -14.67 27.29
CA THR A 319 -7.07 -13.41 27.76
C THR A 319 -5.77 -13.58 28.55
N SER A 320 -5.22 -14.81 28.60
CA SER A 320 -3.90 -15.14 29.16
C SER A 320 -2.81 -15.38 28.10
N GLY A 321 -3.11 -15.26 26.80
CA GLY A 321 -2.13 -15.48 25.73
C GLY A 321 -1.71 -16.94 25.55
N LYS A 322 -2.48 -17.89 26.10
CA LYS A 322 -2.32 -19.33 25.86
C LYS A 322 -3.52 -19.87 25.10
N ILE A 323 -3.29 -20.36 23.89
CA ILE A 323 -4.29 -21.05 23.06
C ILE A 323 -4.35 -22.51 23.51
N VAL A 324 -5.53 -22.99 23.92
CA VAL A 324 -5.78 -24.39 24.30
C VAL A 324 -6.56 -25.07 23.18
N CYS A 325 -6.00 -26.14 22.61
CA CYS A 325 -6.74 -27.07 21.74
C CYS A 325 -7.52 -28.06 22.60
N PHE A 326 -8.83 -28.16 22.40
CA PHE A 326 -9.60 -29.32 22.84
C PHE A 326 -9.67 -30.32 21.68
N SER A 327 -9.00 -31.47 21.84
CA SER A 327 -9.25 -32.65 21.00
C SER A 327 -10.44 -33.39 21.58
N VAL A 328 -11.47 -33.67 20.77
CA VAL A 328 -12.42 -34.74 21.11
C VAL A 328 -11.98 -35.99 20.35
N ASP A 329 -11.40 -36.92 21.10
CA ASP A 329 -11.10 -38.26 20.64
C ASP A 329 -12.37 -38.95 20.13
N LEU A 330 -12.26 -39.49 18.93
CA LEU A 330 -13.27 -40.33 18.31
C LEU A 330 -13.29 -41.70 19.02
N LEU A 331 -14.00 -41.83 20.13
CA LEU A 331 -14.32 -43.16 20.70
C LEU A 331 -15.64 -43.66 20.14
N HIS A 332 -15.56 -44.32 18.99
CA HIS A 332 -16.40 -45.48 18.71
C HIS A 332 -15.68 -46.72 19.27
N THR A 333 -16.12 -47.21 20.42
CA THR A 333 -15.93 -48.62 20.76
C THR A 333 -17.28 -49.21 21.11
N THR A 334 -17.68 -50.08 20.20
CA THR A 334 -18.81 -50.98 20.17
C THR A 334 -19.02 -51.72 21.49
N ASP A 335 -20.27 -51.74 21.91
CA ASP A 335 -20.88 -52.69 22.83
C ASP A 335 -20.53 -54.15 22.41
N CYS A 336 -19.97 -54.92 23.33
CA CYS A 336 -19.87 -56.37 23.24
C CYS A 336 -20.16 -56.95 24.63
N ARG A 337 -21.38 -57.47 24.76
CA ARG A 337 -21.89 -58.29 25.86
C ARG A 337 -21.12 -59.62 26.01
N SER A 338 -20.83 -59.95 27.27
CA SER A 338 -20.97 -61.28 27.93
C SER A 338 -19.97 -62.40 27.55
N PRO A 339 -19.72 -63.42 28.40
CA PRO A 339 -20.49 -63.92 29.57
C PRO A 339 -20.12 -63.34 30.93
#